data_AF-G8X9D8-F1
#
_entry.id   AF-G8X9D8-F1
#
_cell.length_a   1.000
_cell.length_b   1.000
_cell.length_c   1.000
_cell.angle_alpha   90.00
_cell.angle_beta   90.00
_cell.angle_gamma   90.00
#
_symmetry.space_group_name_H-M   'P 1'
#
loop_
_entity.id
_entity.type
_entity.pdbx_description
1 polymer ?
#
loop_
_entity_poly.entity_id
_entity_poly.type
_entity_poly.pdbx_seq_one_letter_code
_entity_poly.pdbx_strand_id
1 'polypeptide(L)'
;MKSPVYNVLAVPIEKIQANSYNPNSVASPEMKLLYQSIKEDGYTMPVVCYYLSESDTYEIVDGFHRYTIMKSHKDIFDREKGCLPVVVIDKDVTNRMASTIRHNRARGSHSIELMSNIVSELVKAGMGDAWILKNIGMDADELLRLKQVSGLAELFKNNNFSLSKEK
;
A
#
# COMPACT_ATOMS: atom_id res chain seq x y z
N MET A 1 -1.09 16.91 -17.48
CA MET A 1 -1.64 15.83 -16.61
C MET A 1 -2.71 16.44 -15.72
N LYS A 2 -3.93 15.91 -15.71
CA LYS A 2 -5.00 16.35 -14.79
C LYS A 2 -4.90 15.52 -13.50
N SER A 3 -5.10 16.14 -12.33
CA SER A 3 -5.05 15.42 -11.06
C SER A 3 -6.21 14.42 -10.95
N PRO A 4 -5.98 13.17 -10.52
CA PRO A 4 -7.04 12.15 -10.38
C PRO A 4 -8.21 12.58 -9.49
N VAL A 5 -7.94 13.42 -8.48
CA VAL A 5 -8.96 13.93 -7.55
C VAL A 5 -10.08 14.73 -8.22
N TYR A 6 -9.87 15.26 -9.44
CA TYR A 6 -10.93 15.93 -10.19
C TYR A 6 -11.91 14.97 -10.88
N ASN A 7 -11.70 13.65 -10.75
CA ASN A 7 -12.55 12.61 -11.35
C ASN A 7 -12.82 11.51 -10.31
N VAL A 8 -13.43 11.88 -9.19
CA VAL A 8 -13.84 10.91 -8.16
C VAL A 8 -15.02 10.08 -8.70
N LEU A 9 -14.93 8.77 -8.55
CA LEU A 9 -15.92 7.79 -8.96
C LEU A 9 -16.60 7.18 -7.72
N ALA A 10 -17.90 6.92 -7.78
CA ALA A 10 -18.58 6.06 -6.82
C ALA A 10 -18.45 4.61 -7.29
N VAL A 11 -17.66 3.80 -6.59
CA VAL A 11 -17.35 2.42 -6.99
C VAL A 11 -17.98 1.44 -6.00
N PRO A 12 -18.75 0.44 -6.46
CA PRO A 12 -19.28 -0.62 -5.58
C PRO A 12 -18.15 -1.31 -4.82
N ILE A 13 -18.31 -1.48 -3.51
CA ILE A 13 -17.25 -2.02 -2.65
C ILE A 13 -16.85 -3.45 -3.03
N GLU A 14 -17.76 -4.21 -3.65
CA GLU A 14 -17.54 -5.56 -4.16
C GLU A 14 -16.50 -5.60 -5.29
N LYS A 15 -16.33 -4.48 -6.00
CA LYS A 15 -15.32 -4.33 -7.05
C LYS A 15 -13.95 -3.91 -6.49
N ILE A 16 -13.83 -3.65 -5.19
CA ILE A 16 -12.62 -3.10 -4.57
C ILE A 16 -11.89 -4.17 -3.76
N GLN A 17 -10.61 -4.39 -4.07
CA GLN A 17 -9.73 -5.33 -3.38
C GLN A 17 -8.54 -4.62 -2.74
N ALA A 18 -8.11 -5.14 -1.59
CA ALA A 18 -6.85 -4.74 -0.99
C ALA A 18 -5.68 -5.34 -1.76
N ASN A 19 -4.58 -4.60 -1.90
CA ASN A 19 -3.34 -5.16 -2.43
C ASN A 19 -2.68 -6.09 -1.39
N SER A 20 -1.89 -7.06 -1.87
CA SER A 20 -1.13 -8.03 -1.07
C SER A 20 0.05 -7.42 -0.30
N TYR A 21 0.38 -6.15 -0.56
CA TYR A 21 1.57 -5.46 -0.07
C TYR A 21 1.30 -4.50 1.08
N ASN A 22 0.09 -4.47 1.63
CA ASN A 22 -0.31 -3.49 2.63
C ASN A 22 -0.26 -4.08 4.06
N PRO A 23 0.83 -3.87 4.83
CA PRO A 23 0.98 -4.39 6.19
C PRO A 23 0.31 -3.49 7.25
N ASN A 24 -0.54 -2.55 6.84
CA ASN A 24 -1.08 -1.55 7.76
C ASN A 24 -2.04 -2.19 8.78
N SER A 25 -1.51 -2.51 9.96
CA SER A 25 -2.29 -2.66 11.19
C SER A 25 -2.31 -1.29 11.89
N VAL A 26 -3.43 -0.59 11.81
CA VAL A 26 -3.67 0.60 12.64
C VAL A 26 -4.28 0.17 13.96
N ALA A 27 -3.85 0.80 15.04
CA ALA A 27 -4.35 0.51 16.36
C ALA A 27 -5.85 0.87 16.48
N SER A 28 -6.54 0.14 17.35
CA SER A 28 -7.99 0.23 17.51
C SER A 28 -8.52 1.65 17.83
N PRO A 29 -7.82 2.54 18.56
CA PRO A 29 -8.30 3.89 18.82
C PRO A 29 -8.39 4.79 17.57
N GLU A 30 -7.39 4.77 16.69
CA GLU A 30 -7.40 5.58 15.47
C GLU A 30 -8.47 5.11 14.49
N MET A 31 -8.75 3.80 14.43
CA MET A 31 -9.87 3.26 13.64
C MET A 31 -11.23 3.76 14.15
N LYS A 32 -11.41 3.90 15.47
CA LYS A 32 -12.64 4.47 16.05
C LYS A 32 -12.81 5.95 15.71
N LEU A 33 -11.72 6.72 15.79
CA LEU A 33 -11.75 8.14 15.39
C LEU A 33 -12.05 8.30 13.90
N LEU A 34 -11.46 7.45 13.04
CA LEU A 34 -11.75 7.47 11.61
C LEU A 34 -13.22 7.12 11.32
N TYR A 35 -13.78 6.12 11.99
CA TYR A 35 -15.22 5.83 11.90
C TYR A 35 -16.06 7.05 12.29
N GLN A 36 -15.75 7.68 13.42
CA GLN A 36 -16.51 8.84 13.89
C GLN A 36 -16.44 10.01 12.89
N SER A 37 -15.25 10.32 12.36
CA SER A 37 -15.09 11.34 11.33
C SER A 37 -15.89 11.01 10.06
N ILE A 38 -15.84 9.76 9.57
CA ILE A 38 -16.63 9.36 8.39
C ILE A 38 -18.13 9.42 8.67
N LYS A 39 -18.55 9.12 9.91
CA LYS A 39 -19.96 9.18 10.32
C LYS A 39 -20.48 10.62 10.34
N GLU A 40 -19.70 11.54 10.90
CA GLU A 40 -20.08 12.96 11.06
C GLU A 40 -19.91 13.76 9.75
N ASP A 41 -18.78 13.60 9.08
CA ASP A 41 -18.37 14.46 7.95
C ASP A 41 -18.49 13.78 6.58
N GLY A 42 -18.74 12.47 6.56
CA GLY A 42 -18.66 11.68 5.33
C GLY A 42 -17.24 11.38 4.88
N TYR A 43 -17.09 10.82 3.68
CA TYR A 43 -15.77 10.61 3.08
C TYR A 43 -15.23 11.93 2.51
N THR A 44 -14.36 12.59 3.25
CA THR A 44 -13.70 13.82 2.82
C THR A 44 -12.47 13.57 1.93
N MET A 45 -11.96 12.34 1.91
CA MET A 45 -10.82 11.93 1.10
C MET A 45 -11.11 10.63 0.34
N PRO A 46 -10.94 10.60 -1.00
CA PRO A 46 -11.22 9.40 -1.80
C PRO A 46 -10.13 8.33 -1.61
N VAL A 47 -10.51 7.07 -1.78
CA VAL A 47 -9.59 5.93 -1.83
C VAL A 47 -8.87 5.95 -3.18
N VAL A 48 -7.55 5.74 -3.16
CA VAL A 48 -6.75 5.76 -4.38
C VAL A 48 -6.61 4.33 -4.87
N CYS A 49 -6.96 4.07 -6.12
CA CYS A 49 -6.92 2.74 -6.70
C CYS A 49 -6.23 2.70 -8.07
N TYR A 50 -5.80 1.50 -8.46
CA TYR A 50 -5.63 1.13 -9.86
C TYR A 50 -6.87 0.39 -10.36
N TYR A 51 -7.24 0.62 -11.61
CA TYR A 51 -8.24 -0.21 -12.27
C TYR A 51 -7.57 -1.41 -12.95
N LEU A 52 -8.10 -2.60 -12.66
CA LEU A 52 -7.68 -3.88 -13.23
C LEU A 52 -8.69 -4.26 -14.31
N SER A 53 -8.39 -3.94 -15.56
CA SER A 53 -9.30 -4.16 -16.68
C SER A 53 -9.59 -5.63 -16.96
N GLU A 54 -8.66 -6.54 -16.65
CA GLU A 54 -8.83 -7.99 -16.88
C GLU A 54 -9.90 -8.61 -15.98
N SER A 55 -10.01 -8.12 -14.74
CA SER A 55 -10.95 -8.62 -13.72
C SER A 55 -12.12 -7.66 -13.47
N ASP A 56 -12.13 -6.50 -14.12
CA ASP A 56 -13.05 -5.40 -13.83
C ASP A 56 -13.09 -5.02 -12.34
N THR A 57 -11.93 -4.97 -11.68
CA THR A 57 -11.80 -4.63 -10.26
C THR A 57 -10.89 -3.43 -10.02
N TYR A 58 -10.92 -2.92 -8.80
CA TYR A 58 -10.11 -1.80 -8.33
C TYR A 58 -9.19 -2.28 -7.21
N GLU A 59 -7.90 -2.13 -7.40
CA GLU A 59 -6.91 -2.47 -6.38
C GLU A 59 -6.51 -1.22 -5.59
N ILE A 60 -6.69 -1.28 -4.27
CA ILE A 60 -6.37 -0.18 -3.36
C ILE A 60 -4.86 0.06 -3.37
N VAL A 61 -4.48 1.31 -3.59
CA VAL A 61 -3.13 1.86 -3.43
C VAL A 61 -3.02 2.56 -2.09
N ASP A 62 -4.05 3.33 -1.75
CA ASP A 62 -4.13 4.08 -0.51
C ASP A 62 -5.58 4.24 -0.05
N GLY A 63 -5.76 4.33 1.27
CA GLY A 63 -7.09 4.49 1.88
C GLY A 63 -7.68 3.18 2.36
N PHE A 64 -6.83 2.19 2.65
CA PHE A 64 -7.26 0.88 3.13
C PHE A 64 -8.16 0.97 4.37
N HIS A 65 -7.82 1.79 5.37
CA HIS A 65 -8.68 1.93 6.55
C HIS A 65 -10.05 2.53 6.23
N ARG A 66 -10.11 3.47 5.27
CA ARG A 66 -11.38 4.04 4.76
C ARG A 66 -12.24 2.96 4.10
N TYR A 67 -11.62 2.10 3.28
CA TYR A 67 -12.28 0.90 2.74
C TYR A 67 -12.78 -0.02 3.86
N THR A 68 -11.96 -0.29 4.88
CA THR A 68 -12.35 -1.14 6.02
C THR A 68 -13.53 -0.57 6.79
N ILE A 69 -13.60 0.75 6.99
CA ILE A 69 -14.77 1.37 7.65
C ILE A 69 -16.06 1.06 6.91
N MET A 70 -16.11 1.27 5.58
CA MET A 70 -17.27 0.92 4.77
C MET A 70 -17.65 -0.56 4.89
N LYS A 71 -16.65 -1.45 4.88
CA LYS A 71 -16.87 -2.91 4.93
C LYS A 71 -17.39 -3.39 6.30
N SER A 72 -16.96 -2.76 7.38
CA SER A 72 -17.23 -3.22 8.75
C SER A 72 -18.42 -2.53 9.42
N HIS A 73 -18.90 -1.41 8.89
CA HIS A 73 -19.95 -0.59 9.52
C HIS A 73 -21.17 -0.46 8.62
N LYS A 74 -22.25 -1.18 8.97
CA LYS A 74 -23.49 -1.24 8.18
C LYS A 74 -24.16 0.13 8.00
N ASP A 75 -24.12 0.98 9.02
CA ASP A 75 -24.65 2.34 8.95
C ASP A 75 -23.95 3.19 7.88
N ILE A 76 -22.62 3.06 7.75
CA ILE A 76 -21.86 3.72 6.69
C ILE A 76 -22.18 3.11 5.33
N PHE A 77 -22.21 1.76 5.24
CA PHE A 77 -22.56 1.06 4.01
C PHE A 77 -23.91 1.49 3.45
N ASP A 78 -24.94 1.51 4.31
CA ASP A 78 -26.31 1.83 3.91
C ASP A 78 -26.42 3.31 3.47
N ARG A 79 -25.75 4.24 4.18
CA ARG A 79 -25.71 5.67 3.81
C ARG A 79 -25.10 5.90 2.43
N GLU A 80 -23.97 5.25 2.16
CA GLU A 80 -23.21 5.38 0.91
C GLU A 80 -23.69 4.44 -0.20
N LYS A 81 -24.76 3.67 0.07
CA LYS A 81 -25.33 2.68 -0.87
C LYS A 81 -24.30 1.67 -1.38
N GLY A 82 -23.40 1.24 -0.49
CA GLY A 82 -22.34 0.29 -0.79
C GLY A 82 -21.26 0.82 -1.75
N CYS A 83 -21.22 2.12 -2.04
CA CYS A 83 -20.26 2.71 -2.98
C CYS A 83 -19.18 3.52 -2.25
N LEU A 84 -17.91 3.27 -2.58
CA LEU A 84 -16.77 4.01 -2.03
C LEU A 84 -16.33 5.09 -3.01
N PRO A 85 -16.00 6.31 -2.56
CA PRO A 85 -15.40 7.33 -3.42
C PRO A 85 -13.97 6.96 -3.76
N VAL A 86 -13.69 6.78 -5.05
CA VAL A 86 -12.41 6.29 -5.58
C VAL A 86 -11.82 7.28 -6.58
N VAL A 87 -10.51 7.48 -6.54
CA VAL A 87 -9.73 8.11 -7.60
C VAL A 87 -8.81 7.08 -8.23
N VAL A 88 -8.72 7.09 -9.56
CA VAL A 88 -7.96 6.09 -10.30
C VAL A 88 -6.65 6.68 -10.79
N ILE A 89 -5.53 6.03 -10.49
CA ILE A 89 -4.25 6.35 -11.09
C ILE A 89 -4.17 5.67 -12.46
N ASP A 90 -4.07 6.46 -13.52
CA ASP A 90 -3.90 5.97 -14.88
C ASP A 90 -2.40 5.79 -15.19
N LYS A 91 -1.84 4.63 -14.84
CA LYS A 91 -0.44 4.24 -15.12
C LYS A 91 -0.30 2.74 -15.36
N ASP A 92 0.69 2.41 -16.20
CA ASP A 92 1.10 1.03 -16.51
C ASP A 92 1.51 0.24 -15.26
N VAL A 93 1.33 -1.08 -15.30
CA VAL A 93 1.47 -2.05 -14.19
C VAL A 93 2.81 -1.91 -13.46
N THR A 94 3.91 -1.71 -14.19
CA THR A 94 5.26 -1.55 -13.61
C THR A 94 5.39 -0.31 -12.73
N ASN A 95 4.57 0.72 -12.95
CA ASN A 95 4.55 1.95 -12.15
C ASN A 95 3.60 1.88 -10.94
N ARG A 96 2.88 0.76 -10.78
CA ARG A 96 1.87 0.60 -9.72
C ARG A 96 2.52 0.54 -8.35
N MET A 97 3.47 -0.38 -8.20
CA MET A 97 4.23 -0.59 -6.98
C MET A 97 4.97 0.68 -6.55
N ALA A 98 5.65 1.36 -7.49
CA ALA A 98 6.34 2.62 -7.23
C ALA A 98 5.40 3.72 -6.67
N SER A 99 4.17 3.83 -7.16
CA SER A 99 3.22 4.82 -6.65
C SER A 99 2.69 4.46 -5.27
N THR A 100 2.38 3.19 -5.01
CA THR A 100 1.98 2.72 -3.67
C THR A 100 3.05 3.06 -2.65
N ILE A 101 4.32 2.83 -2.98
CA ILE A 101 5.45 3.14 -2.09
C ILE A 101 5.56 4.64 -1.85
N ARG A 102 5.52 5.47 -2.90
CA ARG A 102 5.55 6.94 -2.75
C ARG A 102 4.42 7.44 -1.85
N HIS A 103 3.20 6.91 -2.02
CA HIS A 103 2.04 7.30 -1.22
C HIS A 103 2.14 6.90 0.25
N ASN A 104 2.64 5.69 0.54
CA ASN A 104 2.85 5.23 1.91
C ASN A 104 3.99 5.98 2.59
N ARG A 105 5.08 6.21 1.86
CA ARG A 105 6.28 6.90 2.34
C ARG A 105 6.03 8.40 2.59
N ALA A 106 5.30 9.08 1.71
CA ALA A 106 4.93 10.49 1.91
C ALA A 106 4.05 10.72 3.15
N ARG A 107 3.38 9.68 3.66
CA ARG A 107 2.56 9.73 4.88
C ARG A 107 3.31 9.37 6.16
N GLY A 108 4.61 9.08 6.08
CA GLY A 108 5.46 8.83 7.25
C GLY A 108 5.37 7.41 7.84
N SER A 109 4.69 6.47 7.17
CA SER A 109 4.60 5.07 7.62
C SER A 109 5.88 4.30 7.28
N HIS A 110 6.96 4.50 8.05
CA HIS A 110 8.24 3.83 7.83
C HIS A 110 8.29 2.44 8.47
N SER A 111 7.71 1.42 7.82
CA SER A 111 8.07 0.03 8.12
C SER A 111 9.32 -0.34 7.31
N ILE A 112 10.46 -0.46 7.99
CA ILE A 112 11.75 -0.89 7.39
C ILE A 112 11.59 -2.27 6.74
N GLU A 113 10.81 -3.16 7.37
CA GLU A 113 10.54 -4.49 6.87
C GLU A 113 9.75 -4.46 5.55
N LEU A 114 8.71 -3.62 5.46
CA LEU A 114 7.96 -3.42 4.23
C LEU A 114 8.85 -2.88 3.11
N MET A 115 9.64 -1.86 3.42
CA MET A 115 10.56 -1.24 2.45
C MET A 115 11.62 -2.23 1.96
N SER A 116 12.13 -3.09 2.86
CA SER A 116 13.09 -4.14 2.52
C SER A 116 12.49 -5.18 1.57
N ASN A 117 11.26 -5.64 1.84
CA ASN A 117 10.55 -6.60 0.97
C ASN A 117 10.30 -6.01 -0.42
N ILE A 118 9.87 -4.76 -0.47
CA ILE A 118 9.59 -4.05 -1.72
C ILE A 118 10.87 -3.85 -2.56
N VAL A 119 11.97 -3.43 -1.94
CA VAL A 119 13.26 -3.29 -2.62
C VAL A 119 13.72 -4.64 -3.17
N SER A 120 13.54 -5.72 -2.40
CA SER A 120 13.86 -7.09 -2.86
C SER A 120 13.05 -7.47 -4.10
N GLU A 121 11.74 -7.21 -4.13
CA GLU A 121 10.89 -7.49 -5.29
C GLU A 121 11.25 -6.65 -6.51
N LEU A 122 11.52 -5.36 -6.35
CA LEU A 122 11.95 -4.48 -7.44
C LEU A 122 13.27 -4.96 -8.06
N VAL A 123 14.24 -5.35 -7.23
CA VAL A 123 15.52 -5.89 -7.70
C VAL A 123 15.31 -7.23 -8.43
N LYS A 124 14.48 -8.13 -7.89
CA LYS A 124 14.13 -9.40 -8.54
C LYS A 124 13.41 -9.21 -9.87
N ALA A 125 12.60 -8.16 -9.99
CA ALA A 125 11.95 -7.75 -11.23
C ALA A 125 12.90 -7.04 -12.21
N GLY A 126 14.20 -6.92 -11.90
CA GLY A 126 15.22 -6.36 -12.78
C GLY A 126 15.28 -4.82 -12.77
N MET A 127 14.65 -4.15 -11.81
CA MET A 127 14.69 -2.68 -11.72
C MET A 127 16.07 -2.22 -11.23
N GLY A 128 16.71 -1.33 -12.00
CA GLY A 128 18.03 -0.80 -11.66
C GLY A 128 18.01 0.24 -10.54
N ASP A 129 19.12 0.37 -9.83
CA ASP A 129 19.26 1.24 -8.65
C ASP A 129 18.90 2.70 -8.95
N ALA A 130 19.36 3.24 -10.07
CA ALA A 130 19.02 4.59 -10.50
C ALA A 130 17.51 4.78 -10.73
N TRP A 131 16.82 3.74 -11.20
CA TRP A 131 15.36 3.77 -11.34
C TRP A 131 14.69 3.76 -9.97
N ILE A 132 15.15 2.90 -9.05
CA ILE A 132 14.60 2.78 -7.70
C ILE A 132 14.78 4.09 -6.93
N LEU A 133 15.98 4.66 -6.90
CA LEU A 133 16.26 5.95 -6.22
C LEU A 133 15.32 7.05 -6.72
N LYS A 134 15.23 7.21 -8.05
CA LYS A 134 14.42 8.25 -8.69
C LYS A 134 12.92 8.06 -8.47
N ASN A 135 12.42 6.84 -8.58
CA ASN A 135 10.98 6.58 -8.58
C ASN A 135 10.41 6.29 -7.20
N ILE A 136 11.21 5.77 -6.27
CA ILE A 136 10.76 5.45 -4.91
C ILE A 136 10.99 6.62 -3.95
N GLY A 137 11.89 7.55 -4.31
CA GLY A 137 12.19 8.73 -3.47
C GLY A 137 13.01 8.35 -2.23
N MET A 138 14.01 7.49 -2.43
CA MET A 138 14.97 7.04 -1.42
C MET A 138 16.38 7.49 -1.80
N ASP A 139 17.22 7.68 -0.78
CA ASP A 139 18.65 7.97 -0.98
C ASP A 139 19.46 6.68 -1.19
N ALA A 140 20.71 6.85 -1.64
CA ALA A 140 21.60 5.74 -1.98
C ALA A 140 21.98 4.88 -0.77
N ASP A 141 22.14 5.50 0.39
CA ASP A 141 22.54 4.80 1.62
C ASP A 141 21.37 3.98 2.18
N GLU A 142 20.16 4.50 2.10
CA GLU A 142 18.94 3.80 2.45
C GLU A 142 18.71 2.59 1.54
N LEU A 143 18.85 2.75 0.22
CA LEU A 143 18.74 1.64 -0.73
C LEU A 143 19.76 0.53 -0.41
N LEU A 144 21.01 0.92 -0.12
CA LEU A 144 22.07 -0.02 0.23
C LEU A 144 21.75 -0.80 1.51
N ARG A 145 21.30 -0.10 2.57
CA ARG A 145 20.90 -0.74 3.84
C ARG A 145 19.76 -1.73 3.64
N LEU A 146 18.72 -1.35 2.88
CA LEU A 146 17.57 -2.23 2.63
C LEU A 146 17.97 -3.48 1.83
N LYS A 147 18.85 -3.33 0.83
CA LYS A 147 19.42 -4.48 0.11
C LYS A 147 20.18 -5.41 1.04
N GLN A 148 21.01 -4.88 1.94
CA GLN A 148 21.77 -5.71 2.89
C GLN A 148 20.85 -6.48 3.85
N VAL A 149 19.81 -5.83 4.40
CA VAL A 149 18.82 -6.49 5.27
C VAL A 149 18.11 -7.63 4.52
N SER A 150 17.63 -7.37 3.30
CA SER A 150 16.98 -8.40 2.48
C SER A 150 17.91 -9.56 2.08
N GLY A 151 19.16 -9.26 1.72
CA GLY A 151 20.15 -10.26 1.31
C GLY A 151 20.59 -11.14 2.47
N LEU A 152 20.76 -10.57 3.67
CA LEU A 152 21.02 -11.34 4.89
C LEU A 152 19.83 -12.26 5.21
N ALA A 153 18.60 -11.75 5.14
CA ALA A 153 17.41 -12.57 5.38
C ALA A 153 17.30 -13.76 4.41
N GLU A 154 17.62 -13.57 3.13
CA GLU A 154 17.65 -14.68 2.16
C GLU A 154 18.78 -15.67 2.42
N LEU A 155 19.98 -15.20 2.75
CA LEU A 155 21.13 -16.04 3.09
C LEU A 155 20.84 -16.96 4.29
N PHE A 156 20.04 -16.51 5.25
CA PHE A 156 19.71 -17.30 6.44
C PHE A 156 18.44 -18.14 6.32
N LYS A 157 17.64 -17.96 5.26
CA LYS A 157 16.36 -18.67 5.07
C LYS A 157 16.51 -20.18 4.84
N ASN A 158 17.67 -20.64 4.37
CA ASN A 158 17.95 -22.04 4.02
C ASN A 158 19.11 -22.68 4.81
N ASN A 159 19.60 -22.04 5.88
CA ASN A 159 20.70 -22.58 6.67
C ASN A 159 20.19 -23.26 7.94
N ASN A 160 20.44 -24.58 8.06
CA ASN A 160 20.32 -25.29 9.33
C ASN A 160 21.50 -24.88 10.21
N PHE A 161 21.26 -23.98 11.16
CA PHE A 161 22.29 -23.58 12.12
C PHE A 161 22.60 -24.74 13.06
N SER A 162 23.83 -25.24 13.01
CA SER A 162 24.36 -26.08 14.08
C SER A 162 24.80 -25.18 15.24
N LEU A 163 24.23 -25.40 16.43
CA LEU A 163 24.71 -24.76 17.64
C LEU A 163 26.14 -25.25 17.93
N SER A 164 27.11 -24.34 17.81
CA SER A 164 28.46 -24.55 18.30
C SER A 164 28.39 -24.70 19.82
N LYS A 165 28.63 -25.90 20.35
CA LYS A 165 28.84 -26.06 21.79
C LYS A 165 30.19 -25.45 22.13
N GLU A 166 30.17 -24.35 22.86
CA GLU A 166 31.36 -23.79 23.50
C GLU A 166 31.96 -24.85 24.45
N LYS A 167 33.28 -25.00 24.39
CA LYS A 167 34.07 -25.89 25.25
C LYS A 167 34.50 -25.15 26.50
#